data_AF-D8F5T8-F1
#
_entry.id   AF-D8F5T8-F1
#
_cell.length_a   1.000
_cell.length_b   1.000
_cell.length_c   1.000
_cell.angle_alpha   90.00
_cell.angle_beta   90.00
_cell.angle_gamma   90.00
#
_symmetry.space_group_name_H-M   'P 1'
#
loop_
_entity.id
_entity.type
_entity.pdbx_description
1 polymer ?
#
loop_
_entity_poly.entity_id
_entity_poly.type
_entity_poly.pdbx_seq_one_letter_code
_entity_poly.pdbx_strand_id
1 'polypeptide(L)'
;MERAMLKVQKGDLNASARVAANDELGILAESFDQMIEGLRDRERIKETFGRFVTPEIAQAILENPPVPGGENTEVSVLFSDIRNYTAICEQLSPARVIALLNDYFAHMVQAVEKHSGLVYQFVGDGIMAVFGAPVKLADHATHCVLSALEMLDALD
;
A
#
# COMPACT_ATOMS: atom_id res chain seq x y z
N MET A 1 -27.13 14.06 -16.81
CA MET A 1 -26.02 14.65 -16.01
C MET A 1 -26.28 14.64 -14.50
N GLU A 2 -27.30 15.32 -13.97
CA GLU A 2 -27.56 15.43 -12.52
C GLU A 2 -27.58 14.09 -11.76
N ARG A 3 -28.27 13.08 -12.31
CA ARG A 3 -28.31 11.73 -11.72
C ARG A 3 -26.93 11.05 -11.67
N ALA A 4 -26.08 11.31 -12.65
CA ALA A 4 -24.71 10.78 -12.68
C ALA A 4 -23.85 11.47 -11.61
N MET A 5 -23.99 12.79 -11.45
CA MET A 5 -23.30 13.55 -10.39
C MET A 5 -23.69 13.07 -8.99
N LEU A 6 -24.97 12.84 -8.73
CA LEU A 6 -25.44 12.31 -7.44
C LEU A 6 -24.91 10.90 -7.13
N LYS A 7 -24.68 10.08 -8.15
CA LYS A 7 -24.06 8.75 -8.00
C LYS A 7 -22.57 8.86 -7.66
N VAL A 8 -21.84 9.69 -8.41
CA VAL A 8 -20.41 9.95 -8.16
C VAL A 8 -20.20 10.53 -6.76
N GLN A 9 -21.05 11.45 -6.31
CA GLN A 9 -20.99 12.02 -4.96
C GLN A 9 -21.17 10.96 -3.86
N LYS A 10 -21.89 9.88 -4.14
CA LYS A 10 -22.09 8.74 -3.23
C LYS A 10 -21.00 7.66 -3.39
N GLY A 11 -19.96 7.91 -4.19
CA GLY A 11 -18.88 6.97 -4.44
C GLY A 11 -19.16 5.94 -5.55
N ASP A 12 -20.32 5.98 -6.21
CA ASP A 12 -20.62 5.13 -7.36
C ASP A 12 -19.95 5.72 -8.62
N LEU A 13 -18.68 5.33 -8.82
CA LEU A 13 -17.92 5.75 -9.98
C LEU A 13 -18.38 5.07 -11.27
N ASN A 14 -19.26 4.05 -11.26
CA ASN A 14 -19.78 3.43 -12.50
C ASN A 14 -20.83 4.30 -13.22
N ALA A 15 -21.11 5.51 -12.71
CA ALA A 15 -21.98 6.47 -13.36
C ALA A 15 -21.40 6.97 -14.70
N SER A 16 -22.30 7.41 -15.59
CA SER A 16 -21.94 8.14 -16.82
C SER A 16 -23.01 9.18 -17.10
N ALA A 17 -22.57 10.34 -17.57
CA ALA A 17 -23.43 11.46 -17.89
C ALA A 17 -24.14 11.33 -19.25
N ARG A 18 -23.75 10.36 -20.11
CA ARG A 18 -24.21 10.12 -21.50
C ARG A 18 -25.28 11.10 -21.97
N VAL A 19 -24.85 12.13 -22.71
CA VAL A 19 -25.73 13.08 -23.37
C VAL A 19 -25.50 12.94 -24.89
N ALA A 20 -26.55 12.63 -25.64
CA ALA A 20 -26.51 12.65 -27.10
C ALA A 20 -26.84 14.07 -27.58
N ALA A 21 -25.89 14.99 -27.41
CA ALA A 21 -26.00 16.36 -27.88
C ALA A 21 -24.67 16.78 -28.51
N ASN A 22 -24.71 17.47 -29.65
CA ASN A 22 -23.52 18.01 -30.32
C ASN A 22 -23.31 19.49 -29.98
N ASP A 23 -23.71 19.89 -28.77
CA ASP A 23 -23.62 21.23 -28.24
C ASP A 23 -22.69 21.27 -27.00
N GLU A 24 -22.66 22.42 -26.34
CA GLU A 24 -21.85 22.66 -25.14
C GLU A 24 -22.19 21.69 -24.00
N LEU A 25 -23.43 21.18 -23.95
CA LEU A 25 -23.86 20.19 -22.96
C LEU A 25 -23.30 18.80 -23.28
N GLY A 26 -23.12 18.48 -24.56
CA GLY A 26 -22.38 17.30 -25.01
C GLY A 26 -20.93 17.32 -24.56
N ILE A 27 -20.22 18.43 -24.83
CA ILE A 27 -18.81 18.61 -24.44
C ILE A 27 -18.63 18.52 -22.92
N LEU A 28 -19.55 19.13 -22.17
CA LEU A 28 -19.53 19.07 -20.70
C LEU A 28 -19.77 17.64 -20.18
N ALA A 29 -20.67 16.87 -20.82
CA ALA A 29 -20.92 15.48 -20.45
C ALA A 29 -19.70 14.59 -20.74
N GLU A 30 -19.01 14.79 -21.86
CA GLU A 30 -17.76 14.09 -22.19
C GLU A 30 -16.64 14.42 -21.19
N SER A 31 -16.45 15.69 -20.88
CA SER A 31 -15.43 16.15 -19.92
C SER A 31 -15.70 15.58 -18.51
N PHE A 32 -16.98 15.48 -18.13
CA PHE A 32 -17.39 14.88 -16.87
C PHE A 32 -17.15 13.36 -16.84
N ASP A 33 -17.41 12.66 -17.93
CA ASP A 33 -17.14 11.21 -18.03
C ASP A 33 -15.62 10.91 -17.99
N GLN A 34 -14.77 11.75 -18.60
CA GLN A 34 -13.31 11.67 -18.47
C GLN A 34 -12.84 11.86 -17.01
N MET A 35 -13.44 12.78 -16.28
CA MET A 35 -13.13 12.99 -14.85
C MET A 35 -13.51 11.76 -14.01
N ILE A 36 -14.67 11.13 -14.29
CA ILE A 36 -15.09 9.89 -13.60
C ILE A 36 -14.11 8.76 -13.88
N GLU A 37 -13.64 8.62 -15.12
CA GLU A 37 -12.66 7.62 -15.51
C GLU A 37 -11.35 7.77 -14.71
N GLY A 38 -10.81 8.99 -14.61
CA GLY A 38 -9.63 9.26 -13.79
C GLY A 38 -9.85 9.01 -12.29
N LEU A 39 -11.06 9.20 -11.77
CA LEU A 39 -11.41 8.81 -10.40
C LEU A 39 -11.45 7.28 -10.22
N ARG A 40 -11.96 6.52 -11.20
CA ARG A 40 -11.94 5.05 -11.15
C ARG A 40 -10.53 4.51 -11.17
N ASP A 41 -9.66 5.07 -11.99
CA ASP A 41 -8.27 4.65 -12.06
C ASP A 41 -7.60 4.86 -10.70
N ARG A 42 -7.78 6.03 -10.08
CA ARG A 42 -7.29 6.30 -8.72
C ARG A 42 -7.82 5.33 -7.67
N GLU A 43 -9.11 4.97 -7.73
CA GLU A 43 -9.69 4.03 -6.78
C GLU A 43 -9.19 2.60 -7.03
N ARG A 44 -9.04 2.20 -8.29
CA ARG A 44 -8.48 0.90 -8.68
C ARG A 44 -7.01 0.77 -8.24
N ILE A 45 -6.25 1.86 -8.32
CA ILE A 45 -4.88 1.92 -7.79
C ILE A 45 -4.92 1.71 -6.27
N LYS A 46 -5.77 2.43 -5.55
CA LYS A 46 -5.96 2.22 -4.10
C LYS A 46 -6.42 0.81 -3.77
N GLU A 47 -7.32 0.21 -4.53
CA GLU A 47 -7.80 -1.15 -4.28
C GLU A 47 -6.73 -2.21 -4.59
N THR A 48 -5.91 -1.99 -5.62
CA THR A 48 -4.83 -2.91 -6.02
C THR A 48 -3.66 -2.89 -5.03
N PHE A 49 -3.40 -1.75 -4.37
CA PHE A 49 -2.20 -1.56 -3.54
C PHE A 49 -2.48 -1.27 -2.04
N GLY A 50 -3.72 -0.92 -1.68
CA GLY A 50 -4.06 -0.13 -0.49
C GLY A 50 -4.07 -0.84 0.87
N ARG A 51 -3.40 -1.98 1.02
CA ARG A 51 -3.15 -2.55 2.36
C ARG A 51 -1.69 -2.80 2.70
N PHE A 52 -0.79 -2.71 1.73
CA PHE A 52 0.61 -3.11 1.93
C PHE A 52 1.62 -2.14 1.30
N VAL A 53 1.17 -1.01 0.74
CA VAL A 53 2.02 -0.11 -0.03
C VAL A 53 1.82 1.32 0.45
N THR A 54 2.90 2.01 0.85
CA THR A 54 2.83 3.41 1.27
C THR A 54 2.42 4.31 0.10
N PRO A 55 1.85 5.51 0.35
CA PRO A 55 1.48 6.45 -0.72
C PRO A 55 2.63 6.77 -1.67
N GLU A 56 3.85 6.87 -1.14
CA GLU A 56 5.07 7.15 -1.90
C GLU A 56 5.40 6.01 -2.86
N ILE A 57 5.29 4.76 -2.40
CA ILE A 57 5.57 3.58 -3.23
C ILE A 57 4.46 3.40 -4.26
N ALA A 58 3.20 3.65 -3.89
CA ALA A 58 2.09 3.61 -4.84
C ALA A 58 2.30 4.64 -5.95
N GLN A 59 2.67 5.88 -5.61
CA GLN A 59 2.96 6.94 -6.58
C GLN A 59 4.14 6.55 -7.49
N ALA A 60 5.21 5.99 -6.94
CA ALA A 60 6.36 5.56 -7.73
C ALA A 60 6.03 4.44 -8.72
N ILE A 61 5.14 3.51 -8.35
CA ILE A 61 4.62 2.45 -9.24
C ILE A 61 3.78 3.07 -10.37
N LEU A 62 3.01 4.14 -10.12
CA LEU A 62 2.23 4.81 -11.16
C LEU A 62 3.11 5.55 -12.16
N GLU A 63 4.16 6.20 -11.67
CA GLU A 63 5.11 6.94 -12.50
C GLU A 63 5.93 5.99 -13.38
N ASN A 64 6.29 4.82 -12.85
CA ASN A 64 7.03 3.79 -13.56
C ASN A 64 6.34 2.42 -13.38
N PRO A 65 5.29 2.13 -14.15
CA PRO A 65 4.55 0.88 -14.03
C PRO A 65 5.45 -0.33 -14.35
N PRO A 66 5.35 -1.42 -13.57
CA PRO A 66 6.16 -2.61 -13.80
C PRO A 66 5.87 -3.22 -15.18
N VAL A 67 6.93 -3.68 -15.84
CA VAL A 67 6.84 -4.28 -17.17
C VAL A 67 6.13 -5.65 -17.09
N PRO A 68 5.16 -5.93 -17.97
CA PRO A 68 4.53 -7.26 -18.04
C PRO A 68 5.58 -8.36 -18.27
N GLY A 69 5.65 -9.32 -17.36
CA GLY A 69 6.67 -10.40 -17.36
C GLY A 69 7.67 -10.31 -16.21
N GLY A 70 7.73 -9.18 -15.50
CA GLY A 70 8.63 -8.97 -14.37
C GLY A 70 10.06 -8.62 -14.80
N GLU A 71 10.85 -8.12 -13.86
CA GLU A 71 12.29 -7.91 -14.03
C GLU A 71 13.07 -8.66 -12.94
N ASN A 72 14.29 -9.08 -13.27
CA ASN A 72 15.24 -9.55 -12.26
C ASN A 72 15.92 -8.33 -11.64
N THR A 73 15.71 -8.11 -10.35
CA THR A 73 16.29 -7.00 -9.60
C THR A 73 16.95 -7.53 -8.34
N GLU A 74 18.11 -6.97 -8.00
CA GLU A 74 18.79 -7.23 -6.74
C GLU A 74 18.09 -6.44 -5.63
N VAL A 75 17.79 -7.12 -4.52
CA VAL A 75 17.03 -6.57 -3.39
C VAL A 75 17.62 -7.08 -2.08
N SER A 76 17.34 -6.38 -0.99
CA SER A 76 17.56 -6.89 0.36
C SER A 76 16.23 -7.25 1.00
N VAL A 77 16.18 -8.42 1.62
CA VAL A 77 14.98 -8.93 2.31
C VAL A 77 15.29 -9.07 3.79
N LEU A 78 14.43 -8.51 4.62
CA LEU A 78 14.50 -8.60 6.07
C LEU A 78 13.36 -9.48 6.57
N PHE A 79 13.69 -10.43 7.44
CA PHE A 79 12.72 -11.20 8.22
C PHE A 79 12.92 -10.89 9.69
N SER A 80 11.82 -10.62 10.39
CA SER A 80 11.80 -10.46 11.84
C SER A 80 10.70 -11.35 12.42
N ASP A 81 10.93 -11.88 13.61
CA ASP A 81 10.03 -12.82 14.28
C ASP A 81 10.10 -12.65 15.80
N ILE A 82 8.99 -12.90 16.51
CA ILE A 82 8.93 -12.70 17.96
C ILE A 82 9.43 -13.96 18.67
N ARG A 83 10.47 -13.79 19.49
CA ARG A 83 11.01 -14.91 20.29
C ARG A 83 9.95 -15.46 21.24
N ASN A 84 9.83 -16.80 21.29
CA ASN A 84 8.91 -17.53 22.16
C ASN A 84 7.42 -17.15 22.00
N TYR A 85 7.01 -16.63 20.84
CA TYR A 85 5.63 -16.20 20.61
C TYR A 85 4.58 -17.27 20.88
N THR A 86 4.84 -18.52 20.52
CA THR A 86 3.92 -19.65 20.79
C THR A 86 3.58 -19.75 22.28
N ALA A 87 4.58 -19.67 23.16
CA ALA A 87 4.37 -19.75 24.60
C ALA A 87 3.65 -18.52 25.15
N ILE A 88 3.89 -17.33 24.56
CA ILE A 88 3.17 -16.10 24.90
C ILE A 88 1.67 -16.24 24.56
N CYS A 89 1.36 -16.79 23.39
CA CYS A 89 -0.02 -16.99 22.94
C CYS A 89 -0.80 -17.98 23.81
N GLU A 90 -0.15 -19.03 24.30
CA GLU A 90 -0.79 -20.02 25.17
C GLU A 90 -1.20 -19.45 26.54
N GLN A 91 -0.57 -18.35 26.97
CA GLN A 91 -0.82 -17.73 28.27
C GLN A 91 -1.76 -16.52 28.20
N LEU A 92 -1.97 -15.96 27.00
CA LEU A 92 -2.75 -14.76 26.78
C LEU A 92 -4.12 -15.08 26.20
N SER A 93 -5.10 -14.22 26.49
CA SER A 93 -6.38 -14.26 25.77
C SER A 93 -6.18 -13.78 24.32
N PRO A 94 -7.00 -14.25 23.35
CA PRO A 94 -6.88 -13.84 21.95
C PRO A 94 -6.87 -12.32 21.75
N ALA A 95 -7.69 -11.58 22.50
CA ALA A 95 -7.73 -10.12 22.44
C ALA A 95 -6.41 -9.46 22.88
N ARG A 96 -5.72 -10.05 23.87
CA ARG A 96 -4.42 -9.56 24.35
C ARG A 96 -3.30 -9.87 23.37
N VAL A 97 -3.34 -11.03 22.70
CA VAL A 97 -2.40 -11.38 21.63
C VAL A 97 -2.53 -10.39 20.46
N ILE A 98 -3.76 -10.11 20.01
CA ILE A 98 -3.99 -9.14 18.93
C ILE A 98 -3.49 -7.75 19.31
N ALA A 99 -3.74 -7.31 20.55
CA ALA A 99 -3.24 -6.01 21.02
C ALA A 99 -1.71 -5.94 21.02
N LEU A 100 -1.04 -6.99 21.49
CA LEU A 100 0.42 -7.11 21.47
C LEU A 100 0.98 -7.07 20.04
N LEU A 101 0.38 -7.84 19.13
CA LEU A 101 0.82 -7.88 17.73
C LEU A 101 0.64 -6.52 17.05
N ASN A 102 -0.49 -5.85 17.27
CA ASN A 102 -0.74 -4.54 16.66
C ASN A 102 0.27 -3.49 17.14
N ASP A 103 0.62 -3.52 18.43
CA ASP A 103 1.62 -2.63 19.01
C ASP A 103 3.01 -2.91 18.44
N TYR A 104 3.43 -4.19 18.44
CA TYR A 104 4.68 -4.63 17.83
C TYR A 104 4.77 -4.24 16.35
N PHE A 105 3.75 -4.57 15.55
CA PHE A 105 3.74 -4.27 14.12
C PHE A 105 3.75 -2.77 13.84
N ALA A 106 3.12 -1.93 14.68
CA ALA A 106 3.19 -0.48 14.51
C ALA A 106 4.64 0.02 14.57
N HIS A 107 5.42 -0.45 15.55
CA HIS A 107 6.84 -0.09 15.66
C HIS A 107 7.68 -0.65 14.51
N MET A 108 7.47 -1.92 14.14
CA MET A 108 8.25 -2.54 13.07
C MET A 108 7.97 -1.91 11.70
N VAL A 109 6.69 -1.65 11.37
CA VAL A 109 6.29 -0.99 10.12
C VAL A 109 6.93 0.40 10.03
N GLN A 110 6.89 1.17 11.12
CA GLN A 110 7.50 2.49 11.15
C GLN A 110 9.01 2.43 10.88
N ALA A 111 9.73 1.46 11.45
CA ALA A 111 11.15 1.26 11.20
C ALA A 111 11.45 0.84 9.75
N VAL A 112 10.58 0.05 9.10
CA VAL A 112 10.72 -0.31 7.68
C VAL A 112 10.52 0.91 6.80
N GLU A 113 9.42 1.64 7.00
CA GLU A 113 9.04 2.79 6.17
C GLU A 113 10.06 3.94 6.30
N LYS A 114 10.56 4.21 7.51
CA LYS A 114 11.60 5.23 7.78
C LYS A 114 12.86 5.03 6.94
N HIS A 115 13.16 3.78 6.61
CA HIS A 115 14.33 3.41 5.82
C HIS A 115 13.98 3.00 4.38
N SER A 116 12.84 3.47 3.84
CA SER A 116 12.42 3.23 2.46
C SER A 116 12.23 1.75 2.11
N GLY A 117 11.95 0.92 3.11
CA GLY A 117 11.54 -0.46 2.90
C GLY A 117 10.04 -0.58 2.66
N LEU A 118 9.64 -1.71 2.11
CA LEU A 118 8.25 -2.10 1.93
C LEU A 118 7.96 -3.33 2.79
N VAL A 119 6.96 -3.27 3.66
CA VAL A 119 6.44 -4.47 4.33
C VAL A 119 5.67 -5.28 3.29
N TYR A 120 6.28 -6.37 2.83
CA TYR A 120 5.71 -7.20 1.78
C TYR A 120 4.57 -8.06 2.32
N GLN A 121 4.77 -8.67 3.50
CA GLN A 121 3.75 -9.48 4.15
C GLN A 121 4.02 -9.67 5.64
N PHE A 122 2.95 -9.96 6.38
CA PHE A 122 3.00 -10.48 7.74
C PHE A 122 2.88 -12.01 7.69
N VAL A 123 3.71 -12.73 8.44
CA VAL A 123 3.71 -14.20 8.51
C VAL A 123 3.60 -14.62 9.96
N GLY A 124 2.36 -14.85 10.44
CA GLY A 124 2.12 -15.12 11.86
C GLY A 124 2.46 -13.89 12.70
N ASP A 125 3.44 -14.04 13.59
CA ASP A 125 4.05 -12.98 14.41
C ASP A 125 5.24 -12.28 13.76
N GLY A 126 5.70 -12.79 12.62
CA GLY A 126 6.81 -12.22 11.89
C GLY A 126 6.41 -11.23 10.80
N ILE A 127 7.40 -10.45 10.37
CA ILE A 127 7.31 -9.55 9.23
C ILE A 127 8.35 -9.90 8.17
N MET A 128 7.98 -9.74 6.89
CA MET A 128 8.91 -9.76 5.77
C MET A 128 8.90 -8.40 5.09
N ALA A 129 10.05 -7.74 5.07
CA ALA A 129 10.26 -6.46 4.42
C ALA A 129 11.24 -6.58 3.26
N VAL A 130 11.04 -5.78 2.22
CA VAL A 130 11.86 -5.76 1.00
C VAL A 130 12.37 -4.34 0.77
N PHE A 131 13.65 -4.23 0.43
CA PHE A 131 14.34 -2.99 0.11
C PHE A 131 14.90 -3.09 -1.31
N GLY A 132 14.72 -2.04 -2.11
CA GLY A 132 15.13 -2.02 -3.52
C GLY A 132 14.08 -2.51 -4.52
N ALA A 133 12.88 -2.87 -4.04
CA ALA A 133 11.72 -3.14 -4.88
C ALA A 133 10.42 -2.71 -4.16
N PRO A 134 9.37 -2.31 -4.90
CA PRO A 134 9.30 -2.16 -6.36
C PRO A 134 10.04 -0.89 -6.86
N VAL A 135 10.43 -0.01 -5.96
CA VAL A 135 11.24 1.17 -6.26
C VAL A 135 12.71 0.83 -6.06
N LYS A 136 13.52 1.05 -7.10
CA LYS A 136 14.96 0.82 -7.03
C LYS A 136 15.59 1.73 -5.99
N LEU A 137 16.42 1.14 -5.13
CA LEU A 137 17.14 1.82 -4.06
C LEU A 137 18.61 1.39 -4.13
N ALA A 138 19.52 2.29 -4.49
CA ALA A 138 20.92 1.95 -4.74
C ALA A 138 21.60 1.32 -3.50
N ASP A 139 21.35 1.88 -2.31
CA ASP A 139 21.93 1.42 -1.04
C ASP A 139 20.95 0.53 -0.24
N HIS A 140 20.16 -0.31 -0.94
CA HIS A 140 19.09 -1.11 -0.32
C HIS A 140 19.58 -1.98 0.86
N ALA A 141 20.81 -2.50 0.79
CA ALA A 141 21.40 -3.29 1.87
C ALA A 141 21.66 -2.47 3.13
N THR A 142 22.19 -1.25 2.99
CA THR A 142 22.42 -0.34 4.13
C THR A 142 21.10 0.05 4.77
N HIS A 143 20.11 0.42 3.97
CA HIS A 143 18.77 0.74 4.46
C HIS A 143 18.11 -0.43 5.19
N CYS A 144 18.26 -1.64 4.66
CA CYS A 144 17.77 -2.86 5.30
C CYS A 144 18.40 -3.07 6.69
N VAL A 145 19.72 -2.87 6.82
CA VAL A 145 20.42 -3.02 8.10
C VAL A 145 20.03 -1.91 9.08
N LEU A 146 19.94 -0.65 8.63
CA LEU A 146 19.50 0.46 9.49
C LEU A 146 18.08 0.24 10.01
N SER A 147 17.18 -0.27 9.17
CA SER A 147 15.84 -0.66 9.59
C SER A 147 15.86 -1.73 10.66
N ALA A 148 16.71 -2.76 10.52
CA ALA A 148 16.85 -3.80 11.52
C ALA A 148 17.36 -3.27 12.87
N LEU A 149 18.28 -2.28 12.85
CA LEU A 149 18.78 -1.64 14.07
C LEU A 149 17.69 -0.80 14.74
N GLU A 150 16.96 0.01 13.98
CA GLU A 150 15.83 0.80 14.52
C GLU A 150 14.72 -0.09 15.09
N MET A 151 14.45 -1.25 14.47
CA MET A 151 13.53 -2.25 15.04
C MET A 151 13.97 -2.73 16.42
N LEU A 152 15.28 -2.94 16.63
CA LEU A 152 15.81 -3.35 17.92
C LEU A 152 15.70 -2.20 18.94
N ASP A 153 16.09 -0.99 18.55
CA ASP A 153 16.02 0.20 19.40
C ASP A 153 14.58 0.53 19.83
N ALA A 154 13.58 0.20 19.02
CA ALA A 154 12.16 0.40 19.34
C ALA A 154 11.61 -0.63 20.35
N LEU A 155 12.35 -1.70 20.63
CA LEU A 155 11.96 -2.76 21.57
C LEU A 155 12.67 -2.66 22.93
N ASP A 156 13.66 -1.77 23.06
CA ASP A 156 14.36 -1.43 24.31
C ASP A 156 13.58 -0.40 25.16
#